data_AF-A0A918ABE3-F1
#
_entry.id   AF-A0A918ABE3-F1
#
_cell.length_a   1.000
_cell.length_b   1.000
_cell.length_c   1.000
_cell.angle_alpha   90.00
_cell.angle_beta   90.00
_cell.angle_gamma   90.00
#
_symmetry.space_group_name_H-M   'P 1'
#
loop_
_entity.id
_entity.type
_entity.pdbx_description
1 polymer ?
#
loop_
_entity_poly.entity_id
_entity_poly.type
_entity_poly.pdbx_seq_one_letter_code
_entity_poly.pdbx_strand_id
1 'polypeptide(L)'
;MTSTTVLRDLTGTYTLDLARTRISFVARHTIGPSVRGRFDQFEGGAYLDGGDPSRSSVELTIQAGSIQTHNRQRDDYLRGKYLSLAGHPTITFTSRQVKQAGKTAFELTGDLTIRGVTNSITVDFELTGAEHYPSSNLRVHSQGQRHDQP
;
A
#
# COMPACT_ATOMS: atom_id res chain seq x y z
N MET A 1 -25.53 -8.24 -13.23
CA MET A 1 -26.13 -7.99 -11.90
C MET A 1 -25.00 -7.50 -11.01
N THR A 2 -24.98 -6.22 -10.64
CA THR A 2 -24.01 -5.67 -9.70
C THR A 2 -24.44 -6.08 -8.29
N SER A 3 -23.82 -7.13 -7.75
CA SER A 3 -24.05 -7.51 -6.35
C SER A 3 -23.60 -6.35 -5.46
N THR A 4 -24.48 -5.89 -4.58
CA THR A 4 -24.12 -4.98 -3.49
C THR A 4 -23.11 -5.70 -2.61
N THR A 5 -21.85 -5.26 -2.64
CA THR A 5 -20.81 -5.82 -1.78
C THR A 5 -21.11 -5.47 -0.33
N VAL A 6 -21.33 -6.49 0.51
CA VAL A 6 -21.51 -6.34 1.96
C VAL A 6 -20.17 -6.56 2.63
N LEU A 7 -19.72 -5.62 3.47
CA LEU A 7 -18.41 -5.66 4.11
C LEU A 7 -18.15 -6.98 4.85
N ARG A 8 -19.17 -7.54 5.52
CA ARG A 8 -19.10 -8.83 6.23
C ARG A 8 -18.68 -10.00 5.35
N ASP A 9 -19.09 -9.99 4.10
CA ASP A 9 -18.80 -11.05 3.12
C ASP A 9 -17.35 -10.96 2.61
N LEU A 10 -16.63 -9.88 2.95
CA LEU A 10 -15.23 -9.68 2.60
C LEU A 10 -14.26 -10.26 3.63
N THR A 11 -14.74 -10.93 4.68
CA THR A 11 -13.87 -11.53 5.70
C THR A 11 -12.97 -12.61 5.09
N GLY A 12 -11.66 -12.46 5.22
CA GLY A 12 -10.72 -13.43 4.67
C GLY A 12 -9.28 -12.94 4.56
N THR A 13 -8.40 -13.84 4.13
CA THR A 13 -7.00 -13.54 3.85
C THR A 13 -6.81 -13.31 2.36
N TYR A 14 -6.16 -12.20 2.02
CA TYR A 14 -5.92 -11.72 0.67
C TYR A 14 -4.43 -11.56 0.44
N THR A 15 -4.00 -11.86 -0.78
CA THR A 15 -2.66 -11.57 -1.28
C THR A 15 -2.73 -10.48 -2.33
N LEU A 16 -1.71 -9.63 -2.43
CA LEU A 16 -1.66 -8.60 -3.46
C LEU A 16 -1.60 -9.21 -4.87
N ASP A 17 -2.48 -8.76 -5.76
CA ASP A 17 -2.36 -9.04 -7.20
C ASP A 17 -1.28 -8.11 -7.78
N LEU A 18 -0.07 -8.63 -7.98
CA LEU A 18 1.08 -7.85 -8.45
C LEU A 18 0.86 -7.23 -9.83
N ALA A 19 -0.02 -7.80 -10.67
CA ALA A 19 -0.32 -7.26 -11.99
C ALA A 19 -1.26 -6.05 -11.96
N ARG A 20 -2.00 -5.86 -10.85
CA ARG A 20 -3.00 -4.79 -10.70
C ARG A 20 -2.74 -3.85 -9.53
N THR A 21 -1.76 -4.18 -8.69
CA THR A 21 -1.33 -3.32 -7.58
C THR A 21 -0.28 -2.35 -8.08
N ARG A 22 -0.33 -1.10 -7.60
CA ARG A 22 0.68 -0.09 -7.91
C ARG A 22 1.04 0.70 -6.67
N ILE A 23 2.32 0.70 -6.31
CA ILE A 23 2.86 1.51 -5.22
C ILE A 23 3.63 2.67 -5.84
N SER A 24 3.09 3.88 -5.69
CA SER A 24 3.64 5.10 -6.29
C SER A 24 3.88 6.18 -5.25
N PHE A 25 4.80 7.09 -5.54
CA PHE A 25 5.10 8.24 -4.71
C PHE A 25 5.26 9.51 -5.56
N VAL A 26 5.08 10.65 -4.90
CA VAL A 26 5.39 11.96 -5.46
C VAL A 26 6.32 12.69 -4.49
N ALA A 27 7.55 12.95 -4.92
CA ALA A 27 8.51 13.73 -4.15
C ALA A 27 8.54 15.17 -4.67
N ARG A 28 8.23 16.12 -3.80
CA ARG A 28 8.38 17.56 -4.06
C ARG A 28 9.76 18.02 -3.56
N HIS A 29 10.43 18.84 -4.35
CA HIS A 29 11.60 19.60 -3.93
C HIS A 29 11.31 21.08 -4.17
N THR A 30 12.03 21.96 -3.47
CA THR A 30 11.74 23.40 -3.38
C THR A 30 11.87 24.15 -4.71
N ILE A 31 12.53 23.58 -5.71
CA ILE A 31 12.78 24.23 -7.01
C ILE A 31 12.53 23.22 -8.13
N GLY A 32 11.46 23.37 -8.91
CA GLY A 32 11.19 22.55 -10.09
C GLY A 32 10.00 21.59 -9.97
N PRO A 33 9.76 20.76 -11.01
CA PRO A 33 8.59 19.89 -11.07
C PRO A 33 8.70 18.72 -10.08
N SER A 34 7.57 18.27 -9.54
CA SER A 34 7.51 17.10 -8.66
C SER A 34 8.01 15.83 -9.38
N VAL A 35 8.81 15.03 -8.68
CA VAL A 35 9.27 13.74 -9.18
C VAL A 35 8.23 12.69 -8.83
N ARG A 36 7.71 12.02 -9.85
CA ARG A 36 6.84 10.85 -9.69
C ARG A 36 7.68 9.59 -9.81
N GLY A 37 7.45 8.64 -8.92
CA GLY A 37 8.08 7.34 -9.01
C GLY A 37 7.17 6.23 -8.52
N ARG A 38 7.65 5.01 -8.71
CA ARG A 38 6.97 3.79 -8.28
C ARG A 38 7.98 2.73 -7.86
N PHE A 39 7.49 1.70 -7.20
CA PHE A 39 8.23 0.46 -6.94
C PHE A 39 7.59 -0.68 -7.72
N ASP A 40 8.42 -1.46 -8.40
CA ASP A 40 7.98 -2.49 -9.33
C ASP A 40 8.03 -3.91 -8.74
N GLN A 41 8.70 -4.08 -7.60
CA GLN A 41 8.81 -5.35 -6.91
C GLN A 41 8.40 -5.17 -5.45
N PHE A 42 7.33 -5.84 -5.09
CA PHE A 42 6.77 -5.85 -3.75
C PHE A 42 5.93 -7.12 -3.57
N GLU A 43 5.67 -7.46 -2.33
CA GLU A 43 4.80 -8.55 -1.92
C GLU A 43 4.06 -8.13 -0.65
N GLY A 44 2.97 -8.81 -0.35
CA GLY A 44 2.18 -8.48 0.81
C GLY A 44 0.81 -9.13 0.79
N GLY A 45 0.09 -8.91 1.87
CA GLY A 45 -1.24 -9.44 2.07
C GLY A 45 -2.02 -8.65 3.10
N ALA A 46 -3.30 -8.97 3.17
CA ALA A 46 -4.20 -8.40 4.14
C ALA A 46 -5.11 -9.48 4.71
N TYR A 47 -5.37 -9.43 6.01
CA TYR A 47 -6.53 -10.07 6.58
C TYR A 47 -7.62 -9.01 6.74
N LEU A 48 -8.78 -9.24 6.16
CA LEU A 48 -9.94 -8.38 6.36
C LEU A 48 -10.91 -9.09 7.31
N ASP A 49 -11.38 -8.38 8.33
CA ASP A 49 -12.51 -8.77 9.17
C ASP A 49 -13.68 -7.86 8.82
N GLY A 50 -14.63 -8.39 8.06
CA GLY A 50 -15.80 -7.65 7.61
C GLY A 50 -16.85 -7.42 8.68
N GLY A 51 -16.80 -8.20 9.77
CA GLY A 51 -17.68 -8.07 10.93
C GLY A 51 -17.18 -7.00 11.90
N ASP A 52 -15.86 -6.90 12.06
CA ASP A 52 -15.16 -5.92 12.86
C ASP A 52 -13.86 -5.47 12.15
N PRO A 53 -13.92 -4.40 11.35
CA PRO A 53 -12.76 -3.92 10.58
C PRO A 53 -11.52 -3.63 11.43
N SER A 54 -11.67 -3.34 12.72
CA SER A 54 -10.54 -3.06 13.62
C SER A 54 -9.61 -4.26 13.83
N ARG A 55 -10.08 -5.48 13.53
CA ARG A 55 -9.33 -6.74 13.58
C ARG A 55 -8.62 -7.08 12.26
N SER A 56 -8.77 -6.23 11.25
CA SER A 56 -8.07 -6.39 9.98
C SER A 56 -6.58 -6.08 10.13
N SER A 57 -5.75 -6.65 9.27
CA SER A 57 -4.31 -6.38 9.22
C SER A 57 -3.81 -6.33 7.80
N VAL A 58 -2.72 -5.60 7.58
CA VAL A 58 -2.04 -5.44 6.29
C VAL A 58 -0.54 -5.48 6.52
N GLU A 59 0.15 -6.27 5.71
CA GLU A 59 1.61 -6.32 5.66
C GLU A 59 2.09 -6.16 4.21
N LEU A 60 3.15 -5.39 4.04
CA LEU A 60 3.72 -5.06 2.75
C LEU A 60 5.24 -4.98 2.84
N THR A 61 5.92 -5.67 1.93
CA THR A 61 7.36 -5.63 1.75
C THR A 61 7.66 -5.16 0.33
N ILE A 62 8.42 -4.07 0.21
CA ILE A 62 8.81 -3.48 -1.07
C ILE A 62 10.31 -3.62 -1.24
N GLN A 63 10.75 -4.09 -2.40
CA GLN A 63 12.17 -4.10 -2.74
C GLN A 63 12.60 -2.68 -3.11
N ALA A 64 13.42 -2.04 -2.27
CA ALA A 64 13.85 -0.66 -2.46
C ALA A 64 14.61 -0.47 -3.78
N GLY A 65 15.30 -1.51 -4.26
CA GLY A 65 16.00 -1.52 -5.55
C GLY A 65 15.09 -1.39 -6.77
N SER A 66 13.79 -1.69 -6.62
CA SER A 66 12.81 -1.64 -7.71
C SER A 66 12.26 -0.24 -8.00
N ILE A 67 12.82 0.80 -7.37
CA ILE A 67 12.45 2.18 -7.63
C ILE A 67 12.62 2.54 -9.10
N GLN A 68 11.62 3.22 -9.65
CA GLN A 68 11.57 3.69 -11.03
C GLN A 68 10.98 5.10 -11.09
N THR A 69 11.75 6.05 -11.63
CA THR A 69 11.34 7.45 -11.80
C THR A 69 11.32 7.89 -13.27
N HIS A 70 11.45 6.95 -14.21
CA HIS A 70 11.64 7.15 -15.65
C HIS A 70 12.94 7.92 -16.00
N ASN A 71 13.91 7.93 -15.08
CA ASN A 71 15.24 8.49 -15.31
C ASN A 71 16.26 7.57 -14.64
N ARG A 72 16.97 6.79 -15.46
CA ARG A 72 17.92 5.78 -15.00
C ARG A 72 19.01 6.35 -14.09
N GLN A 73 19.58 7.50 -14.44
CA GLN A 73 20.64 8.13 -13.64
C GLN A 73 20.12 8.54 -12.25
N ARG A 74 18.90 9.07 -12.18
CA ARG A 74 18.26 9.39 -10.90
C ARG A 74 17.95 8.12 -10.11
N ASP A 75 17.48 7.06 -10.75
CA ASP A 75 17.17 5.79 -10.06
C ASP A 75 18.44 5.19 -9.45
N ASP A 76 19.55 5.15 -10.19
CA ASP A 76 20.83 4.64 -9.70
C ASP A 76 21.35 5.46 -8.51
N TYR A 77 21.20 6.79 -8.57
CA TYR A 77 21.54 7.69 -7.47
C TYR A 77 20.65 7.49 -6.23
N LEU A 78 19.34 7.32 -6.41
CA LEU A 78 18.39 7.06 -5.32
C LEU A 78 18.67 5.73 -4.63
N ARG A 79 18.91 4.67 -5.41
CA ARG A 79 19.27 3.34 -4.90
C ARG A 79 20.54 3.37 -4.04
N GLY A 80 21.61 3.98 -4.57
CA GLY A 80 22.90 4.00 -3.90
C GLY A 80 22.93 4.89 -2.66
N LYS A 81 22.43 6.13 -2.77
CA LYS A 81 22.64 7.15 -1.74
C LYS A 81 21.46 7.31 -0.78
N TYR A 82 20.23 7.19 -1.27
CA TYR A 82 19.05 7.50 -0.47
C TYR A 82 18.43 6.27 0.17
N LEU A 83 18.36 5.15 -0.54
CA LEU A 83 17.74 3.92 -0.06
C LEU A 83 18.74 2.96 0.60
N SER A 84 20.06 3.14 0.37
CA SER A 84 21.13 2.36 1.01
C SER A 84 20.93 0.84 0.90
N LEU A 85 20.77 0.35 -0.34
CA LEU A 85 20.43 -1.05 -0.62
C LEU A 85 21.35 -2.09 0.04
N ALA A 86 22.63 -1.74 0.26
CA ALA A 86 23.61 -2.64 0.87
C ALA A 86 23.28 -3.00 2.33
N GLY A 87 22.58 -2.13 3.05
CA GLY A 87 22.15 -2.38 4.44
C GLY A 87 20.64 -2.54 4.61
N HIS A 88 19.84 -1.98 3.68
CA HIS A 88 18.39 -1.92 3.77
C HIS A 88 17.76 -2.20 2.39
N PRO A 89 17.73 -3.46 1.95
CA PRO A 89 17.19 -3.82 0.64
C PRO A 89 15.66 -3.65 0.56
N THR A 90 14.98 -3.62 1.71
CA THR A 90 13.51 -3.60 1.79
C THR A 90 12.99 -2.35 2.50
N ILE A 91 11.79 -1.94 2.08
CA ILE A 91 10.90 -1.02 2.79
C ILE A 91 9.72 -1.86 3.27
N THR A 92 9.34 -1.76 4.54
CA THR A 92 8.24 -2.55 5.11
C THR A 92 7.16 -1.66 5.68
N PHE A 93 5.92 -2.13 5.57
CA PHE A 93 4.77 -1.54 6.24
C PHE A 93 3.99 -2.64 6.98
N THR A 94 3.69 -2.40 8.24
CA THR A 94 2.87 -3.28 9.08
C THR A 94 1.77 -2.47 9.74
N SER A 95 0.52 -2.85 9.50
CA SER A 95 -0.64 -2.19 10.12
C SER A 95 -0.65 -2.36 11.63
N ARG A 96 -1.09 -1.32 12.34
CA ARG A 96 -1.32 -1.31 13.79
C ARG A 96 -2.78 -1.12 14.15
N GLN A 97 -3.50 -0.33 13.36
CA GLN A 97 -4.87 0.01 13.62
C GLN A 97 -5.62 0.23 12.31
N VAL A 98 -6.83 -0.33 12.24
CA VAL A 98 -7.78 -0.08 11.17
C VAL A 98 -9.00 0.58 11.79
N LYS A 99 -9.42 1.72 11.25
CA LYS A 99 -10.65 2.41 11.68
C LYS A 99 -11.56 2.60 10.49
N GLN A 100 -12.81 2.18 10.62
CA GLN A 100 -13.82 2.46 9.62
C GLN A 100 -14.23 3.94 9.72
N ALA A 101 -13.99 4.71 8.66
CA ALA A 101 -14.31 6.13 8.54
C ALA A 101 -15.58 6.39 7.72
N GLY A 102 -16.12 5.35 7.06
CA GLY A 102 -17.37 5.41 6.30
C GLY A 102 -17.82 4.03 5.83
N LYS A 103 -18.82 3.99 4.94
CA LYS A 103 -19.33 2.70 4.41
C LYS A 103 -18.24 1.92 3.66
N THR A 104 -17.41 2.62 2.91
CA THR A 104 -16.31 2.08 2.11
C THR A 104 -14.96 2.72 2.43
N ALA A 105 -14.91 3.65 3.40
CA ALA A 105 -13.71 4.39 3.76
C ALA A 105 -13.10 3.86 5.07
N PHE A 106 -11.78 3.72 5.09
CA PHE A 106 -11.00 3.18 6.21
C PHE A 106 -9.73 3.99 6.41
N GLU A 107 -9.37 4.24 7.66
CA GLU A 107 -8.08 4.80 8.06
C GLU A 107 -7.19 3.63 8.53
N LEU A 108 -6.09 3.39 7.83
CA LEU A 108 -5.09 2.38 8.18
C LEU A 108 -3.86 3.06 8.77
N THR A 109 -3.64 2.92 10.07
CA THR A 109 -2.42 3.38 10.72
C THR A 109 -1.46 2.22 10.88
N GLY A 110 -0.19 2.42 10.52
CA GLY A 110 0.83 1.39 10.59
C GLY A 110 2.25 1.94 10.58
N ASP A 111 3.20 1.06 10.87
CA ASP A 111 4.61 1.38 10.94
C ASP A 111 5.25 1.23 9.56
N LEU A 112 5.73 2.33 8.99
CA LEU A 112 6.51 2.35 7.76
C LEU A 112 8.01 2.41 8.11
N THR A 113 8.75 1.37 7.75
CA THR A 113 10.20 1.32 7.92
C THR A 113 10.89 1.56 6.59
N ILE A 114 11.66 2.64 6.50
CA ILE A 114 12.52 2.95 5.36
C ILE A 114 13.94 3.11 5.89
N ARG A 115 14.86 2.29 5.37
CA ARG A 115 16.29 2.40 5.69
C ARG A 115 16.59 2.32 7.19
N GLY A 116 15.92 1.41 7.88
CA GLY A 116 16.03 1.19 9.32
C GLY A 116 15.31 2.22 10.20
N VAL A 117 14.76 3.28 9.62
CA VAL A 117 13.98 4.29 10.35
C VAL A 117 12.50 3.95 10.24
N THR A 118 11.85 3.77 11.39
CA THR A 118 10.41 3.47 11.48
C THR A 118 9.64 4.72 11.82
N ASN A 119 8.61 5.04 11.04
CA ASN A 119 7.65 6.10 11.33
C ASN A 119 6.23 5.55 11.25
N SER A 120 5.38 5.95 12.19
CA SER A 120 3.95 5.69 12.09
C SER A 120 3.32 6.60 11.02
N ILE A 121 2.57 6.01 10.11
CA ILE A 121 1.82 6.72 9.08
C ILE A 121 0.36 6.25 9.07
N THR A 122 -0.54 7.14 8.67
CA THR A 122 -1.93 6.80 8.38
C THR A 122 -2.16 6.88 6.88
N VAL A 123 -2.82 5.86 6.33
CA VAL A 123 -3.21 5.76 4.92
C VAL A 123 -4.72 5.67 4.87
N ASP A 124 -5.34 6.59 4.14
CA ASP A 124 -6.77 6.56 3.87
C ASP A 124 -7.02 5.59 2.74
N PHE A 125 -7.79 4.54 3.02
CA PHE A 125 -8.20 3.51 2.07
C PHE A 125 -9.68 3.65 1.73
N GLU A 126 -9.98 3.51 0.44
CA GLU A 126 -11.33 3.36 -0.06
C GLU A 126 -11.50 1.99 -0.71
N LEU A 127 -12.52 1.24 -0.28
CA LEU A 127 -13.00 0.03 -0.91
C LEU A 127 -13.80 0.41 -2.16
N THR A 128 -13.22 0.19 -3.35
CA THR A 128 -13.82 0.61 -4.62
C THR A 128 -14.66 -0.49 -5.28
N GLY A 129 -14.52 -1.73 -4.83
CA GLY A 129 -15.38 -2.83 -5.25
C GLY A 129 -14.88 -4.21 -4.83
N ALA A 130 -15.70 -5.21 -5.04
CA ALA A 130 -15.31 -6.62 -4.91
C ALA A 130 -15.86 -7.46 -6.06
N GLU A 131 -15.06 -8.39 -6.56
CA GLU A 131 -15.42 -9.32 -7.62
C GLU A 131 -15.41 -10.76 -7.08
N HIS A 132 -16.54 -11.44 -7.19
CA HIS A 132 -16.63 -12.87 -6.93
C HIS A 132 -16.33 -13.65 -8.21
N TYR A 133 -15.27 -14.45 -8.19
CA TYR A 133 -15.02 -15.42 -9.23
C TYR A 133 -15.72 -16.75 -8.87
N PRO A 134 -16.53 -17.34 -9.78
CA PRO A 134 -17.30 -18.56 -9.50
C PRO A 134 -16.49 -19.75 -9.01
N SER A 135 -15.16 -19.74 -9.18
CA SER A 135 -14.28 -20.87 -8.94
C SER A 135 -13.25 -20.71 -7.81
N SER A 136 -13.32 -19.69 -6.94
CA SER A 136 -12.83 -19.71 -5.52
C SER A 136 -12.26 -18.39 -4.98
N ASN A 137 -12.01 -17.36 -5.79
CA ASN A 137 -11.26 -16.21 -5.31
C ASN A 137 -12.13 -14.95 -5.28
N LEU A 138 -12.37 -14.42 -4.09
CA LEU A 138 -12.89 -13.07 -3.90
C LEU A 138 -11.76 -12.08 -4.14
N ARG A 139 -11.97 -11.10 -5.01
CA ARG A 139 -11.03 -10.00 -5.23
C ARG A 139 -11.59 -8.72 -4.67
N VAL A 140 -10.75 -7.95 -3.99
CA VAL A 140 -11.08 -6.65 -3.42
C VAL A 140 -10.24 -5.59 -4.12
N HIS A 141 -10.89 -4.53 -4.58
CA HIS A 141 -10.24 -3.35 -5.13
C HIS A 141 -10.21 -2.26 -4.08
N SER A 142 -9.03 -1.66 -3.89
CA SER A 142 -8.87 -0.54 -2.97
C SER A 142 -7.88 0.49 -3.49
N GLN A 143 -8.07 1.73 -3.10
CA GLN A 143 -7.12 2.81 -3.35
C GLN A 143 -6.71 3.42 -2.01
N GLY A 144 -5.40 3.58 -1.83
CA GLY A 144 -4.80 4.16 -0.63
C GLY A 144 -4.02 5.42 -0.97
N GLN A 145 -4.13 6.45 -0.15
CA GLN A 145 -3.22 7.60 -0.17
C GLN A 145 -2.86 7.96 1.26
N ARG A 146 -1.62 8.44 1.45
CA ARG A 146 -1.21 8.91 2.78
C ARG A 146 -2.17 10.01 3.22
N HIS A 147 -2.62 9.92 4.47
CA HIS A 147 -3.38 10.98 5.10
C HIS A 147 -2.45 12.18 5.31
N ASP A 148 -2.62 13.21 4.48
CA ASP A 148 -1.94 14.48 4.65
C ASP A 148 -2.80 15.32 5.62
N GLN A 149 -2.35 15.46 6.87
CA GLN A 149 -2.98 16.42 7.78
C GLN A 149 -2.72 17.85 7.26
N PRO A 150 -3.73 18.72 7.26
CA PRO A 150 -3.59 20.13 6.84
C PRO A 150 -2.64 20.93 7.73
#